data_AF-A0A841G4C1-F1
#
_entry.id   AF-A0A841G4C1-F1
#
_cell.length_a   1.000
_cell.length_b   1.000
_cell.length_c   1.000
_cell.angle_alpha   90.00
_cell.angle_beta   90.00
_cell.angle_gamma   90.00
#
_symmetry.space_group_name_H-M   'P 1'
#
loop_
_entity.id
_entity.type
_entity.pdbx_description
1 polymer ?
#
loop_
_entity_poly.entity_id
_entity_poly.type
_entity_poly.pdbx_seq_one_letter_code
_entity_poly.pdbx_strand_id
1 'polypeptide(L)'
;MLLNVSADLTRRNVGVLLKNSVNGSDEAPQLPFAEHGLELETESPRRRTSTPASFPTLDAVFGDQDWQRLGLDALSARTRNFEFASERLLHAYAAKLARDCSMRNITVPVRRRVSHQPVYHLVFLTRKPYGTWVFADAVARARMKWLARLTPDEFAEEAAIYTFQSTVNEHIKEEQVHAQATIEQNILGLVGRRQKRCKLLDVVTTAYGSAHGIATETTLSKAVLRLANQGAISLQRDAKTKIRDWMVGPAVRPSA
;
A
#
# COMPACT_ATOMS: atom_id res chain seq x y z
N MET A 1 -14.91 -9.24 -2.11
CA MET A 1 -14.37 -10.11 -1.04
C MET A 1 -13.26 -9.34 -0.35
N LEU A 2 -13.19 -9.36 0.97
CA LEU A 2 -12.13 -8.72 1.75
C LEU A 2 -11.44 -9.80 2.58
N LEU A 3 -10.10 -9.85 2.49
CA LEU A 3 -9.28 -10.83 3.20
C LEU A 3 -8.26 -10.11 4.07
N ASN A 4 -7.96 -10.71 5.22
CA ASN A 4 -6.88 -10.28 6.09
C ASN A 4 -5.69 -11.23 5.89
N VAL A 5 -4.56 -10.70 5.44
CA VAL A 5 -3.31 -11.44 5.32
C VAL A 5 -2.34 -10.95 6.39
N SER A 6 -2.01 -11.83 7.34
CA SER A 6 -1.10 -11.53 8.45
C SER A 6 0.30 -11.19 7.94
N ALA A 7 0.84 -10.05 8.38
CA ALA A 7 2.22 -9.68 8.04
C ALA A 7 3.24 -10.60 8.73
N ASP A 8 2.89 -11.15 9.90
CA ASP A 8 3.72 -12.12 10.62
C ASP A 8 3.92 -13.41 9.84
N LEU A 9 2.89 -13.88 9.12
CA LEU A 9 2.99 -15.07 8.27
C LEU A 9 4.04 -14.85 7.18
N THR A 10 4.01 -13.71 6.49
CA THR A 10 5.02 -13.37 5.47
C THR A 10 6.40 -13.16 6.10
N ARG A 11 6.48 -12.49 7.26
CA ARG A 11 7.74 -12.13 7.91
C ARG A 11 8.51 -13.34 8.42
N ARG A 12 7.84 -14.26 9.12
CA ARG A 12 8.48 -15.46 9.68
C ARG A 12 9.11 -16.29 8.56
N ASN A 13 8.40 -16.44 7.45
CA ASN A 13 8.85 -17.23 6.31
C ASN A 13 10.03 -16.60 5.54
N VAL A 14 9.98 -15.29 5.28
CA VAL A 14 11.13 -14.56 4.70
C VAL A 14 12.34 -14.62 5.64
N GLY A 15 12.12 -14.55 6.96
CA GLY A 15 13.16 -14.74 7.96
C GLY A 15 13.81 -16.13 7.92
N VAL A 16 13.04 -17.19 7.64
CA VAL A 16 13.61 -18.53 7.49
C VAL A 16 14.41 -18.65 6.19
N LEU A 17 13.95 -18.06 5.08
CA LEU A 17 14.71 -18.03 3.83
C LEU A 17 16.09 -17.40 4.00
N LEU A 18 16.20 -16.29 4.75
CA LEU A 18 17.49 -15.65 5.02
C LEU A 18 18.40 -16.47 5.91
N LYS A 19 17.86 -17.10 6.96
CA LYS A 19 18.68 -17.98 7.83
C LYS A 19 19.25 -19.13 7.02
N ASN A 20 18.46 -19.69 6.11
CA ASN A 20 18.91 -20.79 5.24
C ASN A 20 19.86 -20.31 4.14
N SER A 21 19.73 -19.09 3.62
CA SER A 21 20.67 -18.53 2.65
C SER A 21 22.01 -18.11 3.28
N VAL A 22 21.99 -17.65 4.54
CA VAL A 22 23.19 -17.25 5.29
C VAL A 22 23.94 -18.47 5.82
N ASN A 23 23.26 -19.55 6.22
CA ASN A 23 23.94 -20.78 6.64
C ASN A 23 24.68 -21.52 5.50
N GLY A 24 24.62 -21.02 4.26
CA GLY A 24 25.47 -21.44 3.13
C GLY A 24 26.70 -20.54 2.90
N SER A 25 26.90 -19.50 3.72
CA SER A 25 28.01 -18.55 3.64
C SER A 25 28.53 -18.25 5.05
N ASP A 26 29.80 -18.54 5.31
CA ASP A 26 30.46 -18.65 6.63
C ASP A 26 30.52 -17.36 7.51
N GLU A 27 29.69 -16.34 7.27
CA GLU A 27 29.62 -15.15 8.13
C GLU A 27 28.18 -14.76 8.44
N ALA A 28 27.78 -14.95 9.70
CA ALA A 28 26.53 -14.44 10.24
C ALA A 28 26.72 -12.97 10.69
N PRO A 29 26.01 -11.98 10.12
CA PRO A 29 26.03 -10.63 10.69
C PRO A 29 25.10 -10.55 11.90
N GLN A 30 25.62 -9.99 12.99
CA GLN A 30 24.85 -9.64 14.18
C GLN A 30 23.78 -8.59 13.82
N LEU A 31 22.52 -8.90 14.09
CA LEU A 31 21.42 -7.94 14.02
C LEU A 31 21.43 -7.07 15.29
N PRO A 32 21.26 -5.74 15.20
CA PRO A 32 21.12 -4.90 16.38
C PRO A 32 19.71 -5.12 16.96
N PHE A 33 19.62 -5.91 18.02
CA PHE A 33 18.46 -5.89 18.91
C PHE A 33 18.64 -4.67 19.81
N ALA A 34 17.77 -3.67 19.66
CA ALA A 34 17.70 -2.55 20.60
C ALA A 34 17.17 -3.09 21.94
N GLU A 35 18.04 -3.10 22.94
CA GLU A 35 17.68 -3.32 24.34
C GLU A 35 16.98 -2.07 24.88
N HIS A 36 15.67 -2.13 25.09
CA HIS A 36 15.01 -1.30 26.10
C HIS A 36 14.03 -2.14 26.91
N GLY A 37 14.25 -2.11 28.22
CA GLY A 37 13.71 -3.05 29.18
C GLY A 37 12.22 -2.96 29.41
N LEU A 38 11.64 -4.13 29.64
CA LEU A 38 10.45 -4.33 30.47
C LEU A 38 10.75 -5.54 31.35
N GLU A 39 10.59 -5.33 32.66
CA GLU A 39 10.96 -6.26 33.72
C GLU A 39 10.24 -7.61 33.63
N LEU A 40 10.93 -8.61 34.18
CA LEU A 40 10.65 -10.03 34.17
C LEU A 40 9.37 -10.40 34.92
N GLU A 41 8.38 -10.98 34.23
CA GLU A 41 7.59 -12.06 34.82
C GLU A 41 8.30 -13.39 34.55
N THR A 42 8.63 -14.08 35.63
CA THR A 42 9.38 -15.33 35.68
C THR A 42 8.51 -16.51 35.25
N GLU A 43 8.38 -16.73 33.93
CA GLU A 43 7.98 -18.03 33.41
C GLU A 43 9.11 -18.71 32.62
N SER A 44 9.35 -19.95 33.02
CA SER A 44 10.31 -20.94 32.54
C SER A 44 10.61 -20.90 31.02
N PRO A 45 11.86 -21.17 30.58
CA PRO A 45 12.26 -21.03 29.19
C PRO A 45 11.66 -22.16 28.34
N ARG A 46 10.45 -21.95 27.81
CA ARG A 46 10.02 -22.70 26.63
C ARG A 46 10.89 -22.25 25.46
N ARG A 47 11.94 -23.03 25.18
CA ARG A 47 12.67 -23.07 23.91
C ARG A 47 11.63 -23.15 22.78
N ARG A 48 11.24 -22.00 22.20
CA ARG A 48 10.45 -21.98 20.97
C ARG A 48 11.39 -22.36 19.84
N THR A 49 11.53 -23.66 19.61
CA THR A 49 12.08 -24.18 18.36
C THR A 49 11.26 -23.61 17.22
N SER A 50 11.88 -22.87 16.31
CA SER A 50 11.27 -22.45 15.06
C SER A 50 11.02 -23.69 14.20
N THR A 51 9.85 -24.30 14.35
CA THR A 51 9.48 -25.50 13.61
C THR A 51 9.35 -25.20 12.10
N PRO A 52 9.82 -26.08 11.20
CA PRO A 52 9.75 -25.94 9.73
C PRO A 52 8.33 -25.96 9.10
N ALA A 53 7.27 -25.88 9.92
CA ALA A 53 5.88 -25.96 9.48
C ALA A 53 5.38 -24.75 8.66
N SER A 54 6.21 -23.71 8.50
CA SER A 54 5.82 -22.48 7.81
C SER A 54 5.95 -22.57 6.28
N PHE A 55 6.87 -23.40 5.77
CA PHE A 55 7.03 -23.66 4.34
C PHE A 55 5.83 -24.38 3.71
N PRO A 56 5.29 -25.49 4.28
CA PRO A 56 4.14 -26.18 3.70
C PRO A 56 2.88 -25.30 3.59
N THR A 57 2.71 -24.35 4.52
CA THR A 57 1.58 -23.41 4.47
C THR A 57 1.72 -22.44 3.30
N LEU A 58 2.93 -21.91 3.06
CA LEU A 58 3.16 -21.03 1.91
C LEU A 58 3.15 -21.80 0.59
N ASP A 59 3.70 -23.01 0.56
CA ASP A 59 3.63 -23.88 -0.62
C ASP A 59 2.17 -24.20 -0.96
N ALA A 60 1.31 -24.47 0.03
CA ALA A 60 -0.12 -24.65 -0.18
C ALA A 60 -0.85 -23.38 -0.65
N VAL A 61 -0.42 -22.20 -0.18
CA VAL A 61 -1.05 -20.91 -0.50
C VAL A 61 -0.61 -20.37 -1.87
N PHE A 62 0.67 -20.50 -2.20
CA PHE A 62 1.24 -20.02 -3.45
C PHE A 62 1.22 -21.09 -4.56
N GLY A 63 1.03 -22.35 -4.20
CA GLY A 63 0.94 -23.49 -5.12
C GLY A 63 2.28 -24.09 -5.53
N ASP A 64 3.37 -23.31 -5.48
CA ASP A 64 4.70 -23.67 -5.99
C ASP A 64 5.84 -22.97 -5.20
N GLN A 65 7.10 -23.35 -5.45
CA GLN A 65 8.31 -22.69 -4.86
C GLN A 65 8.56 -21.26 -5.37
N ASP A 66 7.71 -20.72 -6.24
CA ASP A 66 7.85 -19.39 -6.84
C ASP A 66 7.94 -18.26 -5.80
N TRP A 67 7.30 -18.44 -4.63
CA TRP A 67 7.39 -17.46 -3.54
C TRP A 67 8.78 -17.41 -2.93
N GLN A 68 9.54 -18.52 -2.92
CA GLN A 68 10.90 -18.53 -2.37
C GLN A 68 11.83 -17.70 -3.26
N ARG A 69 11.76 -17.91 -4.59
CA ARG A 69 12.51 -17.10 -5.57
C ARG A 69 12.13 -15.62 -5.46
N LEU A 70 10.84 -15.30 -5.41
CA LEU A 70 10.37 -13.92 -5.26
C LEU A 70 10.87 -13.26 -3.98
N GLY A 71 10.91 -14.01 -2.87
CA GLY A 71 11.45 -13.53 -1.59
C GLY A 71 12.94 -13.26 -1.66
N LEU A 72 13.72 -14.19 -2.22
CA LEU A 72 15.17 -14.04 -2.39
C LEU A 72 15.50 -12.89 -3.35
N ASP A 73 14.83 -12.77 -4.48
CA ASP A 73 15.00 -11.66 -5.42
C ASP A 73 14.72 -10.30 -4.76
N ALA A 74 13.70 -10.24 -3.89
CA ALA A 74 13.37 -9.02 -3.16
C ALA A 74 14.43 -8.63 -2.13
N LEU A 75 15.01 -9.62 -1.44
CA LEU A 75 16.05 -9.42 -0.45
C LEU A 75 17.39 -9.02 -1.08
N SER A 76 17.69 -9.54 -2.26
CA SER A 76 18.90 -9.23 -3.03
C SER A 76 18.87 -7.85 -3.69
N ALA A 77 17.68 -7.34 -4.05
CA ALA A 77 17.52 -6.07 -4.77
C ALA A 77 17.66 -4.80 -3.90
N ARG A 78 17.39 -4.88 -2.60
CA ARG A 78 17.46 -3.75 -1.66
C ARG A 78 17.84 -4.23 -0.25
N THR A 79 19.09 -3.97 0.15
CA THR A 79 19.57 -3.92 1.55
C THR A 79 18.77 -4.78 2.55
N ARG A 80 18.65 -6.09 2.33
CA ARG A 80 17.97 -7.05 3.23
C ARG A 80 16.69 -6.49 3.90
N ASN A 81 15.90 -5.70 3.17
CA ASN A 81 14.75 -5.00 3.74
C ASN A 81 13.57 -5.98 3.79
N PHE A 82 13.29 -6.48 4.99
CA PHE A 82 12.23 -7.44 5.25
C PHE A 82 10.83 -6.94 4.90
N GLU A 83 10.54 -5.65 5.12
CA GLU A 83 9.23 -5.07 4.80
C GLU A 83 9.01 -5.07 3.29
N PHE A 84 10.04 -4.69 2.52
CA PHE A 84 9.98 -4.73 1.07
C PHE A 84 9.77 -6.16 0.54
N ALA A 85 10.48 -7.14 1.11
CA ALA A 85 10.32 -8.54 0.73
C ALA A 85 8.93 -9.10 1.08
N SER A 86 8.41 -8.77 2.27
CA SER A 86 7.08 -9.22 2.69
C SER A 86 5.96 -8.58 1.86
N GLU A 87 6.06 -7.28 1.56
CA GLU A 87 5.12 -6.56 0.69
C GLU A 87 5.13 -7.15 -0.73
N ARG A 88 6.32 -7.44 -1.30
CA ARG A 88 6.41 -8.06 -2.63
C ARG A 88 5.73 -9.43 -2.68
N LEU A 89 5.93 -10.27 -1.67
CA LEU A 89 5.27 -11.58 -1.59
C LEU A 89 3.76 -11.46 -1.47
N LEU A 90 3.30 -10.55 -0.61
CA LEU A 90 1.88 -10.26 -0.47
C LEU A 90 1.27 -9.81 -1.80
N HIS A 91 1.91 -8.87 -2.51
CA HIS A 91 1.40 -8.38 -3.78
C HIS A 91 1.34 -9.50 -4.84
N ALA A 92 2.35 -10.38 -4.87
CA ALA A 92 2.35 -11.54 -5.75
C ALA A 92 1.19 -12.49 -5.41
N TYR A 93 0.94 -12.75 -4.13
CA TYR A 93 -0.19 -13.56 -3.67
C TYR A 93 -1.54 -12.94 -4.05
N ALA A 94 -1.74 -11.65 -3.72
CA ALA A 94 -2.97 -10.94 -4.04
C ALA A 94 -3.23 -10.91 -5.55
N ALA A 95 -2.18 -10.77 -6.37
CA ALA A 95 -2.26 -10.85 -7.82
C ALA A 95 -2.65 -12.24 -8.31
N LYS A 96 -2.06 -13.31 -7.76
CA LYS A 96 -2.42 -14.70 -8.08
C LYS A 96 -3.88 -14.96 -7.76
N LEU A 97 -4.30 -14.69 -6.52
CA LEU A 97 -5.67 -14.88 -6.07
C LEU A 97 -6.68 -14.10 -6.91
N ALA A 98 -6.34 -12.87 -7.30
CA ALA A 98 -7.15 -12.06 -8.19
C ALA A 98 -7.32 -12.71 -9.58
N ARG A 99 -6.24 -13.25 -10.17
CA ARG A 99 -6.30 -13.97 -11.45
C ARG A 99 -7.17 -15.22 -11.34
N ASP A 100 -6.93 -16.05 -10.33
CA ASP A 100 -7.65 -17.32 -10.13
C ASP A 100 -9.15 -17.09 -9.95
N CYS A 101 -9.55 -15.97 -9.35
CA CYS A 101 -10.94 -15.58 -9.15
C CYS A 101 -11.54 -14.68 -10.26
N SER A 102 -10.76 -14.33 -11.30
CA SER A 102 -11.13 -13.33 -12.32
C SER A 102 -11.59 -12.00 -11.71
N MET A 103 -10.82 -11.49 -10.76
CA MET A 103 -11.06 -10.24 -10.03
C MET A 103 -9.87 -9.29 -10.16
N ARG A 104 -10.08 -8.03 -9.75
CA ARG A 104 -9.02 -7.06 -9.46
C ARG A 104 -8.72 -7.10 -7.96
N ASN A 105 -7.47 -6.87 -7.57
CA ASN A 105 -7.09 -6.69 -6.17
C ASN A 105 -6.63 -5.27 -5.86
N ILE A 106 -6.79 -4.90 -4.59
CA ILE A 106 -6.16 -3.74 -3.94
C ILE A 106 -5.66 -4.24 -2.60
N THR A 107 -4.45 -3.84 -2.23
CA THR A 107 -3.82 -4.19 -0.96
C THR A 107 -3.60 -2.92 -0.14
N VAL A 108 -3.99 -2.94 1.13
CA VAL A 108 -3.84 -1.80 2.05
C VAL A 108 -3.12 -2.27 3.32
N PRO A 109 -1.97 -1.66 3.69
CA PRO A 109 -1.30 -1.98 4.93
C PRO A 109 -2.09 -1.43 6.12
N VAL A 110 -2.24 -2.23 7.17
CA VAL A 110 -2.81 -1.81 8.45
C VAL A 110 -1.71 -1.77 9.50
N ARG A 111 -1.47 -0.59 10.07
CA ARG A 111 -0.38 -0.31 11.00
C ARG A 111 -0.96 0.08 12.37
N ARG A 112 -0.19 -0.17 13.43
CA ARG A 112 -0.51 0.32 14.79
C ARG A 112 -0.10 1.78 14.97
N ARG A 113 1.07 2.14 14.44
CA ARG A 113 1.63 3.50 14.39
C ARG A 113 2.06 3.82 12.98
N VAL A 114 2.16 5.10 12.63
CA VAL A 114 2.46 5.54 11.26
C VAL A 114 3.81 5.00 10.76
N SER A 115 4.84 5.01 11.62
CA SER A 115 6.20 4.54 11.31
C SER A 115 6.40 3.03 11.44
N HIS A 116 5.45 2.30 12.01
CA HIS A 116 5.60 0.86 12.29
C HIS A 116 5.26 0.02 11.07
N GLN A 117 5.94 -1.11 10.92
CA GLN A 117 5.59 -2.14 9.93
C GLN A 117 4.11 -2.55 10.01
N PRO A 118 3.48 -2.95 8.89
CA PRO A 118 2.09 -3.40 8.90
C PRO A 118 1.93 -4.61 9.82
N VAL A 119 0.87 -4.63 10.62
CA VAL A 119 0.47 -5.82 11.41
C VAL A 119 -0.18 -6.85 10.49
N TYR A 120 -0.96 -6.36 9.52
CA TYR A 120 -1.55 -7.17 8.47
C TYR A 120 -1.88 -6.30 7.26
N HIS A 121 -2.24 -6.97 6.16
CA HIS A 121 -2.72 -6.30 4.96
C HIS A 121 -4.15 -6.70 4.67
N LEU A 122 -4.96 -5.70 4.33
CA LEU A 122 -6.29 -5.90 3.78
C LEU A 122 -6.17 -6.11 2.27
N VAL A 123 -6.62 -7.26 1.79
CA VAL A 123 -6.70 -7.56 0.36
C VAL A 123 -8.16 -7.51 -0.07
N PHE A 124 -8.51 -6.48 -0.83
CA PHE A 124 -9.84 -6.30 -1.38
C PHE A 124 -9.91 -6.79 -2.82
N LEU A 125 -10.85 -7.70 -3.09
CA LEU A 125 -11.08 -8.31 -4.40
C LEU A 125 -12.45 -7.94 -4.94
N THR A 126 -12.48 -7.46 -6.19
CA THR A 126 -13.72 -7.06 -6.87
C THR A 126 -13.69 -7.38 -8.36
N ARG A 127 -14.82 -7.79 -8.93
CA ARG A 127 -15.00 -7.94 -10.38
C ARG A 127 -15.28 -6.60 -11.08
N LYS A 128 -15.91 -5.66 -10.39
CA LYS A 128 -16.37 -4.39 -10.97
C LYS A 128 -15.41 -3.24 -10.63
N PRO A 129 -15.05 -2.38 -11.59
CA PRO A 129 -14.18 -1.21 -11.33
C PRO A 129 -14.76 -0.28 -10.26
N TYR A 130 -16.10 -0.24 -10.18
CA TYR A 130 -16.80 0.51 -9.15
C TYR A 130 -16.43 0.10 -7.72
N GLY A 131 -16.13 -1.18 -7.49
CA GLY A 131 -15.64 -1.63 -6.19
C GLY A 131 -14.29 -1.02 -5.86
N THR A 132 -13.37 -0.92 -6.83
CA THR A 132 -12.05 -0.28 -6.66
C THR A 132 -12.22 1.20 -6.33
N TRP A 133 -13.12 1.89 -7.03
CA TRP A 133 -13.45 3.30 -6.76
C TRP A 133 -13.91 3.53 -5.33
N VAL A 134 -14.97 2.83 -4.92
CA VAL A 134 -15.57 3.00 -3.59
C VAL A 134 -14.58 2.63 -2.49
N PHE A 135 -13.78 1.58 -2.71
CA PHE A 135 -12.78 1.15 -1.74
C PHE A 135 -11.66 2.17 -1.56
N ALA A 136 -11.21 2.84 -2.62
CA ALA A 136 -10.20 3.91 -2.51
C ALA A 136 -10.64 5.02 -1.56
N ASP A 137 -11.85 5.56 -1.75
CA ASP A 137 -12.39 6.64 -0.93
C ASP A 137 -12.68 6.18 0.51
N ALA A 138 -13.24 4.97 0.67
CA ALA A 138 -13.51 4.40 1.99
C ALA A 138 -12.22 4.23 2.82
N VAL A 139 -11.15 3.70 2.22
CA VAL A 139 -9.86 3.52 2.89
C VAL A 139 -9.22 4.86 3.23
N ALA A 140 -9.24 5.83 2.31
CA ALA A 140 -8.73 7.18 2.57
C ALA A 140 -9.44 7.83 3.79
N ARG A 141 -10.78 7.76 3.83
CA ARG A 141 -11.55 8.27 4.98
C ARG A 141 -11.27 7.50 6.26
N ALA A 142 -11.11 6.19 6.19
CA ALA A 142 -10.75 5.37 7.33
C ALA A 142 -9.36 5.76 7.86
N ARG A 143 -8.38 5.98 6.98
CA ARG A 143 -7.05 6.46 7.33
C ARG A 143 -7.10 7.81 8.03
N MET A 144 -7.81 8.79 7.48
CA MET A 144 -7.97 10.11 8.12
C MET A 144 -8.60 9.99 9.51
N LYS A 145 -9.63 9.16 9.68
CA LYS A 145 -10.27 8.92 10.98
C LYS A 145 -9.35 8.18 11.97
N TRP A 146 -8.50 7.28 11.48
CA TRP A 146 -7.52 6.58 12.30
C TRP A 146 -6.43 7.54 12.77
N LEU A 147 -5.84 8.34 11.87
CA LEU A 147 -4.85 9.37 12.20
C LEU A 147 -5.38 10.35 13.25
N ALA A 148 -6.63 10.81 13.10
CA ALA A 148 -7.30 11.71 14.04
C ALA A 148 -7.52 11.12 15.45
N ARG A 149 -7.35 9.80 15.63
CA ARG A 149 -7.54 9.10 16.90
C ARG A 149 -6.25 8.61 17.52
N LEU A 150 -5.11 8.75 16.84
CA LEU A 150 -3.83 8.38 17.40
C LEU A 150 -3.57 9.22 18.66
N THR A 151 -2.86 8.65 19.63
CA THR A 151 -2.31 9.42 20.75
C THR A 151 -0.96 10.04 20.37
N PRO A 152 -0.44 11.01 21.14
CA PRO A 152 0.90 11.57 20.93
C PRO A 152 1.98 10.51 20.71
N ASP A 153 2.03 9.49 21.57
CA ASP A 153 3.02 8.40 21.50
C ASP A 153 2.84 7.47 20.29
N GLU A 154 1.64 7.43 19.70
CA GLU A 154 1.34 6.61 18.53
C GLU A 154 1.60 7.34 17.21
N PHE A 155 1.66 8.67 17.24
CA PHE A 155 1.87 9.54 16.10
C PHE A 155 3.33 10.00 15.98
N ALA A 156 3.99 10.22 17.12
CA ALA A 156 5.35 10.73 17.18
C ALA A 156 6.19 9.97 18.20
N GLU A 157 7.38 9.52 17.79
CA GLU A 157 8.46 9.22 18.76
C GLU A 157 9.20 10.51 19.19
N GLU A 158 9.07 11.63 18.45
CA GLU A 158 9.91 12.84 18.65
C GLU A 158 9.18 14.22 18.56
N ALA A 159 7.85 14.30 18.48
CA ALA A 159 7.19 15.60 18.26
C ALA A 159 6.92 16.37 19.57
N ALA A 160 7.86 17.24 19.91
CA ALA A 160 7.71 18.28 20.92
C ALA A 160 7.05 19.57 20.38
N ILE A 161 6.48 20.36 21.30
CA ILE A 161 6.15 21.81 21.26
C ILE A 161 4.77 22.25 20.70
N TYR A 162 4.11 21.56 19.76
CA TYR A 162 2.76 21.96 19.28
C TYR A 162 1.60 21.18 19.91
N THR A 163 0.39 21.75 19.91
CA THR A 163 -0.81 20.99 20.30
C THR A 163 -0.99 19.82 19.34
N PHE A 164 -0.88 18.60 19.87
CA PHE A 164 -0.93 17.34 19.14
C PHE A 164 -1.96 17.25 17.99
N GLN A 165 -3.17 17.77 18.21
CA GLN A 165 -4.23 17.77 17.18
C GLN A 165 -3.93 18.68 15.98
N SER A 166 -3.17 19.78 16.16
CA SER A 166 -2.71 20.61 15.03
C SER A 166 -1.75 19.83 14.16
N THR A 167 -0.80 19.13 14.77
CA THR A 167 0.20 18.29 14.09
C THR A 167 -0.46 17.17 13.28
N VAL A 168 -1.46 16.49 13.84
CA VAL A 168 -2.21 15.44 13.12
C VAL A 168 -2.97 16.01 11.92
N ASN A 169 -3.63 17.14 12.08
CA ASN A 169 -4.39 17.77 10.99
C ASN A 169 -3.47 18.29 9.88
N GLU A 170 -2.32 18.85 10.23
CA GLU A 170 -1.27 19.26 9.28
C GLU A 170 -0.75 18.06 8.50
N HIS A 171 -0.41 16.97 9.19
CA HIS A 171 0.03 15.75 8.52
C HIS A 171 -1.02 15.16 7.58
N ILE A 172 -2.30 15.11 7.99
CA ILE A 172 -3.38 14.68 7.09
C ILE A 172 -3.44 15.58 5.85
N LYS A 173 -3.30 16.89 6.02
CA LYS A 173 -3.28 17.84 4.88
C LYS A 173 -2.08 17.59 3.98
N GLU A 174 -0.89 17.41 4.54
CA GLU A 174 0.33 17.09 3.80
C GLU A 174 0.17 15.79 3.00
N GLU A 175 -0.37 14.73 3.62
CA GLU A 175 -0.69 13.48 2.92
C GLU A 175 -1.64 13.72 1.74
N GLN A 176 -2.69 14.53 1.92
CA GLN A 176 -3.60 14.85 0.83
C GLN A 176 -2.94 15.68 -0.29
N VAL A 177 -2.04 16.60 0.04
CA VAL A 177 -1.29 17.40 -0.93
C VAL A 177 -0.36 16.50 -1.75
N HIS A 178 0.41 15.63 -1.10
CA HIS A 178 1.27 14.67 -1.78
C HIS A 178 0.47 13.67 -2.63
N ALA A 179 -0.65 13.20 -2.11
CA ALA A 179 -1.55 12.32 -2.83
C ALA A 179 -2.16 13.01 -4.07
N GLN A 180 -2.51 14.30 -3.96
CA GLN A 180 -2.98 15.09 -5.11
C GLN A 180 -1.89 15.19 -6.18
N ALA A 181 -0.65 15.54 -5.81
CA ALA A 181 0.46 15.65 -6.76
C ALA A 181 0.75 14.31 -7.47
N THR A 182 0.66 13.20 -6.72
CA THR A 182 0.80 11.84 -7.26
C THR A 182 -0.28 11.53 -8.29
N ILE A 183 -1.54 11.88 -8.00
CA ILE A 183 -2.66 11.70 -8.93
C ILE A 183 -2.46 12.55 -10.19
N GLU A 184 -2.01 13.80 -10.05
CA GLU A 184 -1.74 14.67 -11.19
C GLU A 184 -0.73 14.03 -12.15
N GLN A 185 0.40 13.54 -11.61
CA GLN A 185 1.42 12.82 -12.38
C GLN A 185 0.88 11.55 -13.05
N ASN A 186 0.07 10.77 -12.33
CA ASN A 186 -0.51 9.54 -12.85
C ASN A 186 -1.48 9.80 -14.01
N ILE A 187 -2.33 10.82 -13.88
CA ILE A 187 -3.28 11.21 -14.94
C ILE A 187 -2.54 11.71 -16.17
N LEU A 188 -1.51 12.54 -16.01
CA LEU A 188 -0.67 12.99 -17.12
C LEU A 188 0.01 11.80 -17.83
N GLY A 189 0.61 10.89 -17.07
CA GLY A 189 1.23 9.69 -17.63
C GLY A 189 0.22 8.76 -18.32
N LEU A 190 -0.99 8.63 -17.78
CA LEU A 190 -2.07 7.87 -18.38
C LEU A 190 -2.51 8.47 -19.74
N VAL A 191 -2.75 9.78 -19.77
CA VAL A 191 -3.20 10.50 -20.96
C VAL A 191 -2.13 10.50 -22.05
N GLY A 192 -0.86 10.72 -21.68
CA GLY A 192 0.28 10.70 -22.60
C GLY A 192 0.48 9.33 -23.27
N ARG A 193 0.25 8.23 -22.53
CA ARG A 193 0.36 6.86 -23.07
C ARG A 193 -0.83 6.45 -23.94
N ARG A 194 -2.07 6.80 -23.54
CA ARG A 194 -3.28 6.27 -24.19
C ARG A 194 -3.68 7.00 -25.46
N GLN A 195 -3.27 8.27 -25.64
CA GLN A 195 -3.64 9.15 -26.76
C GLN A 195 -5.17 9.28 -27.05
N LYS A 196 -6.02 8.65 -26.25
CA LYS A 196 -7.48 8.60 -26.38
C LYS A 196 -8.12 8.94 -25.04
N ARG A 197 -9.35 9.47 -25.11
CA ARG A 197 -10.15 9.73 -23.91
C ARG A 197 -10.48 8.42 -23.18
N CYS A 198 -10.51 8.46 -21.86
CA CYS A 198 -10.90 7.35 -21.02
C CYS A 198 -11.72 7.81 -19.83
N LYS A 199 -12.62 6.95 -19.38
CA LYS A 199 -13.46 7.20 -18.21
C LYS A 199 -12.64 6.95 -16.94
N LEU A 200 -12.70 7.84 -15.96
CA LEU A 200 -11.93 7.70 -14.70
C LEU A 200 -12.23 6.37 -13.99
N LEU A 201 -13.49 5.91 -14.01
CA LEU A 201 -13.89 4.62 -13.46
C LEU A 201 -13.17 3.41 -14.08
N ASP A 202 -12.72 3.49 -15.33
CA ASP A 202 -12.07 2.37 -16.00
C ASP A 202 -10.56 2.31 -15.72
N VAL A 203 -10.01 3.36 -15.12
CA VAL A 203 -8.57 3.57 -14.90
C VAL A 203 -8.23 3.87 -13.43
N VAL A 204 -9.13 3.57 -12.49
CA VAL A 204 -9.00 3.91 -11.05
C VAL A 204 -7.64 3.56 -10.47
N THR A 205 -7.20 2.32 -10.65
CA THR A 205 -5.92 1.84 -10.11
C THR A 205 -4.73 2.63 -10.66
N THR A 206 -4.76 3.00 -11.95
CA THR A 206 -3.72 3.82 -12.56
C THR A 206 -3.81 5.28 -12.14
N ALA A 207 -5.03 5.83 -12.03
CA ALA A 207 -5.25 7.22 -11.63
C ALA A 207 -4.77 7.48 -10.19
N TYR A 208 -5.12 6.59 -9.25
CA TYR A 208 -4.66 6.70 -7.87
C TYR A 208 -3.21 6.25 -7.71
N GLY A 209 -2.79 5.13 -8.30
CA GLY A 209 -1.45 4.58 -8.11
C GLY A 209 -1.11 4.39 -6.63
N SER A 210 0.04 4.90 -6.19
CA SER A 210 0.45 4.88 -4.78
C SER A 210 -0.41 5.77 -3.86
N ALA A 211 -1.20 6.69 -4.40
CA ALA A 211 -2.15 7.48 -3.61
C ALA A 211 -3.42 6.69 -3.23
N HIS A 212 -3.55 5.43 -3.67
CA HIS A 212 -4.72 4.61 -3.37
C HIS A 212 -4.85 4.34 -1.86
N GLY A 213 -5.98 4.73 -1.27
CA GLY A 213 -6.20 4.62 0.18
C GLY A 213 -5.62 5.77 1.00
N ILE A 214 -4.99 6.75 0.35
CA ILE A 214 -4.61 8.03 0.95
C ILE A 214 -5.51 9.13 0.39
N ALA A 215 -5.60 9.26 -0.94
CA ALA A 215 -6.44 10.26 -1.58
C ALA A 215 -7.93 9.89 -1.51
N THR A 216 -8.75 10.89 -1.18
CA THR A 216 -10.20 10.82 -1.29
C THR A 216 -10.68 11.05 -2.73
N GLU A 217 -11.96 10.80 -3.00
CA GLU A 217 -12.63 11.19 -4.24
C GLU A 217 -12.55 12.72 -4.48
N THR A 218 -12.60 13.52 -3.41
CA THR A 218 -12.41 14.97 -3.47
C THR A 218 -11.00 15.35 -3.92
N THR A 219 -9.98 14.64 -3.44
CA THR A 219 -8.57 14.86 -3.81
C THR A 219 -8.35 14.56 -5.29
N LEU A 220 -8.90 13.45 -5.78
CA LEU A 220 -8.91 13.13 -7.21
C LEU A 220 -9.62 14.21 -8.04
N SER A 221 -10.78 14.68 -7.58
CA SER A 221 -11.53 15.76 -8.24
C SER A 221 -10.69 17.02 -8.39
N LYS A 222 -10.06 17.47 -7.30
CA LYS A 222 -9.20 18.65 -7.30
C LYS A 222 -8.01 18.49 -8.25
N ALA A 223 -7.33 17.34 -8.25
CA ALA A 223 -6.23 17.05 -9.17
C ALA A 223 -6.67 17.15 -10.64
N VAL A 224 -7.76 16.48 -11.01
CA VAL A 224 -8.26 16.46 -12.40
C VAL A 224 -8.71 17.84 -12.84
N LEU A 225 -9.42 18.59 -11.99
CA LEU A 225 -9.86 19.95 -12.30
C LEU A 225 -8.68 20.90 -12.45
N ARG A 226 -7.65 20.78 -11.59
CA ARG A 226 -6.44 21.59 -11.69
C ARG A 226 -5.72 21.35 -13.02
N LEU A 227 -5.52 20.09 -13.41
CA LEU A 227 -4.92 19.77 -14.71
C LEU A 227 -5.74 20.29 -15.90
N ALA A 228 -7.06 20.17 -15.83
CA ALA A 228 -7.95 20.67 -16.89
C ALA A 228 -7.90 22.21 -16.99
N ASN A 229 -7.91 22.92 -15.86
CA ASN A 229 -7.82 24.38 -15.81
C ASN A 229 -6.46 24.89 -16.32
N GLN A 230 -5.41 24.09 -16.19
CA GLN A 230 -4.08 24.38 -16.75
C GLN A 230 -3.97 24.04 -18.25
N GLY A 231 -5.02 23.48 -18.86
CA GLY A 231 -4.98 23.01 -20.25
C GLY A 231 -4.11 21.77 -20.47
N ALA A 232 -3.65 21.11 -19.41
CA ALA A 232 -2.74 19.95 -19.52
C ALA A 232 -3.47 18.67 -19.97
N ILE A 233 -4.79 18.60 -19.78
CA ILE A 233 -5.66 17.51 -20.22
C ILE A 233 -6.97 18.08 -20.79
N SER A 234 -7.64 17.32 -21.64
CA SER A 234 -9.06 17.54 -21.93
C SER A 234 -9.91 16.88 -20.84
N LEU A 235 -10.91 17.60 -20.33
CA LEU A 235 -11.92 17.08 -19.41
C LEU A 235 -13.31 17.24 -20.00
N GLN A 236 -14.03 16.13 -20.15
CA GLN A 236 -15.45 16.14 -20.49
C GLN A 236 -16.25 15.66 -19.27
N ARG A 237 -17.17 16.52 -18.82
CA ARG A 237 -18.08 16.30 -17.70
C ARG A 237 -19.41 16.95 -18.02
N ASP A 238 -20.51 16.32 -17.58
CA ASP A 238 -21.81 16.96 -17.55
C ASP A 238 -22.15 17.40 -16.13
N ALA A 239 -22.97 18.43 -15.97
CA ALA A 239 -23.36 18.97 -14.66
C ALA A 239 -24.01 17.92 -13.72
N LYS A 240 -24.59 16.86 -14.28
CA LYS A 240 -25.24 15.76 -13.54
C LYS A 240 -24.34 14.54 -13.35
N THR A 241 -23.16 14.50 -13.97
CA THR A 241 -22.27 13.33 -13.94
C THR A 241 -21.45 13.30 -12.66
N LYS A 242 -21.42 12.13 -12.02
CA LYS A 242 -20.51 11.88 -10.90
C LYS A 242 -19.07 11.85 -11.42
N ILE A 243 -18.11 12.20 -10.58
CA ILE A 243 -16.70 12.27 -10.99
C ILE A 243 -16.16 10.97 -11.59
N ARG A 244 -16.60 9.81 -11.09
CA ARG A 244 -16.26 8.51 -11.69
C ARG A 244 -16.63 8.39 -13.17
N ASP A 245 -17.61 9.16 -13.61
CA ASP A 245 -18.10 9.19 -14.97
C ASP A 245 -17.42 10.26 -15.85
N TRP A 246 -16.51 11.06 -15.30
CA TRP A 246 -15.74 12.02 -16.07
C TRP A 246 -14.79 11.32 -17.05
N MET A 247 -14.67 11.94 -18.22
CA MET A 247 -13.80 11.48 -19.30
C MET A 247 -12.58 12.40 -19.37
N VAL A 248 -11.38 11.83 -19.23
CA VAL A 248 -10.10 12.53 -19.35
C VAL A 248 -9.38 12.09 -20.61
N GLY A 249 -8.67 13.01 -21.26
CA GLY A 249 -7.90 12.71 -22.47
C GLY A 249 -6.85 13.76 -22.79
N PRO A 250 -6.14 13.62 -23.93
CA PRO A 250 -5.09 14.55 -24.32
C PRO A 250 -5.57 16.00 -24.38
N ALA A 251 -4.70 16.94 -24.04
CA ALA A 251 -4.98 18.36 -24.21
C ALA A 251 -5.44 18.63 -25.65
N VAL A 252 -6.55 19.36 -25.80
CA VAL A 252 -7.01 19.81 -27.11
C VAL A 252 -6.11 20.97 -27.50
N ARG A 253 -5.26 20.80 -28.53
CA ARG A 253 -4.54 21.94 -29.10
C ARG A 253 -5.60 22.91 -29.64
N PRO A 254 -5.56 24.20 -29.30
CA PRO A 254 -6.40 25.17 -30.00
C PRO A 254 -6.02 25.11 -31.49
N SER A 255 -7.02 24.89 -32.35
CA SER A 255 -6.82 24.98 -33.79
C SER A 255 -6.30 26.38 -34.11
N ALA A 256 -5.12 26.45 -34.72
CA ALA A 256 -4.54 27.69 -35.24
C ALA A 256 -5.33 28.17 -36.46
#